data_AF-A0A6C0H6H5-F1
#
_entry.id   AF-A0A6C0H6H5-F1
#
_cell.length_a   1.000
_cell.length_b   1.000
_cell.length_c   1.000
_cell.angle_alpha   90.00
_cell.angle_beta   90.00
_cell.angle_gamma   90.00
#
_symmetry.space_group_name_H-M   'P 1'
#
loop_
_entity.id
_entity.type
_entity.pdbx_description
1 polymer ?
#
loop_
_entity_poly.entity_id
_entity_poly.type
_entity_poly.pdbx_seq_one_letter_code
_entity_poly.pdbx_strand_id
1 'polypeptide(L)'
;MLLSKYLFPEVIKGILLALVYFEITNANDTTFSNVGLFTLFYTILIVFATLINIDTTIITNAFVTKAVFTLVDERIRKKDDGKK
;
A
#
# COMPACT_ATOMS: atom_id res chain seq x y z
N MET A 1 -14.34 7.70 20.78
CA MET A 1 -14.12 6.28 21.14
C MET A 1 -14.39 5.30 19.99
N LEU A 2 -15.29 5.61 19.03
CA LEU A 2 -15.46 4.79 17.81
C LEU A 2 -14.26 4.87 16.86
N LEU A 3 -13.74 6.07 16.57
CA LEU A 3 -12.70 6.25 15.55
C LEU A 3 -11.40 5.44 15.81
N SER A 4 -10.94 5.35 17.06
CA SER A 4 -9.68 4.65 17.40
C SER A 4 -9.75 3.13 17.22
N LYS A 5 -10.93 2.52 17.47
CA LYS A 5 -11.13 1.07 17.33
C LYS A 5 -11.15 0.63 15.87
N TYR A 6 -11.60 1.50 14.97
CA TYR A 6 -11.62 1.25 13.52
C TYR A 6 -10.32 1.71 12.84
N LEU A 7 -9.60 2.68 13.39
CA LEU A 7 -8.35 3.17 12.78
C LEU A 7 -7.16 2.21 12.96
N PHE A 8 -7.05 1.55 14.12
CA PHE A 8 -5.94 0.63 14.39
C PHE A 8 -5.77 -0.48 13.34
N PRO A 9 -6.81 -1.24 12.96
CA PRO A 9 -6.66 -2.26 11.91
C PRO A 9 -6.29 -1.67 10.55
N GLU A 10 -6.73 -0.46 10.25
CA GLU A 10 -6.41 0.23 8.98
C GLU A 10 -4.95 0.70 8.94
N VAL A 11 -4.41 1.18 10.08
CA VAL A 11 -2.97 1.46 10.19
C VAL A 11 -2.14 0.20 9.93
N ILE A 12 -2.54 -0.95 10.48
CA ILE A 12 -1.86 -2.23 10.22
C ILE A 12 -1.92 -2.60 8.73
N LYS A 13 -3.09 -2.48 8.09
CA LYS A 13 -3.23 -2.71 6.65
C LYS A 13 -2.32 -1.79 5.83
N GLY A 14 -2.23 -0.52 6.20
CA GLY A 14 -1.33 0.45 5.56
C GLY A 14 0.14 0.05 5.66
N ILE A 15 0.58 -0.41 6.84
CA ILE A 15 1.95 -0.91 7.06
C ILE A 15 2.20 -2.16 6.20
N LEU A 16 1.28 -3.13 6.20
CA LEU A 16 1.41 -4.34 5.40
C LEU A 16 1.48 -4.02 3.90
N LEU A 17 0.64 -3.10 3.41
CA LEU A 17 0.66 -2.66 2.03
C LEU A 17 1.98 -1.97 1.66
N ALA A 18 2.55 -1.16 2.56
CA ALA A 18 3.84 -0.52 2.35
C ALA A 18 4.98 -1.56 2.24
N LEU A 19 4.97 -2.56 3.11
CA LEU A 19 5.95 -3.65 3.10
C LEU A 19 5.82 -4.55 1.88
N VAL A 20 4.58 -4.82 1.45
CA VAL A 20 4.32 -5.51 0.19
C VAL A 20 4.90 -4.68 -0.96
N TYR A 21 4.55 -3.40 -1.08
CA TYR A 21 5.16 -2.53 -2.09
C TYR A 21 6.69 -2.51 -2.08
N PHE A 22 7.31 -2.59 -0.91
CA PHE A 22 8.76 -2.68 -0.72
C PHE A 22 9.36 -3.93 -1.38
N GLU A 23 8.87 -5.12 -1.00
CA GLU A 23 9.39 -6.40 -1.50
C GLU A 23 9.24 -6.48 -3.03
N ILE A 24 8.16 -5.91 -3.53
CA ILE A 24 7.78 -5.91 -4.94
C ILE A 24 8.73 -5.06 -5.77
N THR A 25 8.89 -3.80 -5.37
CA THR A 25 9.65 -2.83 -6.14
C THR A 25 11.16 -3.03 -5.97
N ASN A 26 11.58 -3.78 -4.94
CA ASN A 26 12.98 -3.99 -4.56
C ASN A 26 13.76 -2.66 -4.58
N ALA A 27 13.05 -1.57 -4.26
CA ALA A 27 13.49 -0.22 -4.48
C ALA A 27 14.43 0.17 -3.35
N ASN A 28 15.68 0.48 -3.72
CA ASN A 28 16.73 0.97 -2.82
C ASN A 28 16.34 2.25 -2.05
N ASP A 29 15.26 2.93 -2.42
CA ASP A 29 14.78 4.18 -1.81
C ASP A 29 13.62 3.96 -0.82
N THR A 30 13.72 2.96 0.05
CA THR A 30 12.71 2.71 1.08
C THR A 30 13.30 2.92 2.47
N THR A 31 13.40 4.18 2.88
CA THR A 31 13.71 4.52 4.28
C THR A 31 12.48 4.28 5.17
N PHE A 32 12.67 4.10 6.47
CA PHE A 32 11.56 4.07 7.45
C PHE A 32 10.59 5.26 7.28
N SER A 33 11.08 6.39 6.76
CA SER A 33 10.29 7.58 6.42
C SER A 33 9.27 7.31 5.31
N ASN A 34 9.63 6.57 4.26
CA ASN A 34 8.72 6.27 3.14
C ASN A 34 7.62 5.28 3.52
N VAL A 35 7.92 4.31 4.37
CA VAL A 35 6.91 3.40 4.96
C VAL A 35 5.91 4.21 5.81
N GLY A 36 6.41 5.13 6.63
CA GLY A 36 5.59 6.04 7.42
C GLY A 36 4.71 6.94 6.55
N LEU A 37 5.27 7.55 5.50
CA LEU A 37 4.54 8.39 4.54
C LEU A 37 3.46 7.62 3.78
N PHE A 38 3.76 6.42 3.31
CA PHE A 38 2.78 5.58 2.62
C PHE A 38 1.64 5.18 3.57
N THR A 39 1.98 4.72 4.77
CA THR A 39 1.00 4.33 5.78
C THR A 39 0.11 5.51 6.15
N LEU A 40 0.71 6.69 6.37
CA LEU A 40 -0.01 7.92 6.65
C LEU A 40 -0.97 8.28 5.52
N PHE A 41 -0.50 8.24 4.27
CA PHE A 41 -1.32 8.52 3.10
C PHE A 41 -2.50 7.56 2.96
N TYR A 42 -2.26 6.26 3.15
CA TYR A 42 -3.31 5.24 3.18
C TYR A 42 -4.33 5.52 4.30
N THR A 43 -3.87 5.78 5.52
CA THR A 43 -4.77 6.06 6.66
C THR A 43 -5.59 7.32 6.43
N ILE A 44 -5.02 8.37 5.84
CA ILE A 44 -5.75 9.59 5.46
C ILE A 44 -6.87 9.26 4.48
N LEU A 45 -6.62 8.46 3.45
CA LEU A 45 -7.65 8.07 2.48
C LEU A 45 -8.78 7.28 3.12
N ILE A 46 -8.46 6.36 4.04
CA ILE A 46 -9.47 5.59 4.79
C ILE A 46 -10.33 6.51 5.67
N VAL A 47 -9.72 7.50 6.33
CA VAL A 47 -10.46 8.53 7.11
C VAL A 47 -11.40 9.31 6.19
N PHE A 48 -10.92 9.77 5.04
CA PHE A 48 -11.76 10.49 4.08
C PHE A 48 -12.93 9.64 3.58
N ALA A 49 -12.68 8.39 3.17
CA ALA A 49 -13.75 7.48 2.75
C ALA A 49 -14.78 7.24 3.85
N THR A 50 -14.33 7.11 5.09
CA THR A 50 -15.23 6.97 6.25
C THR A 50 -16.10 8.23 6.43
N LEU A 51 -15.52 9.43 6.28
CA LEU A 51 -16.24 10.70 6.41
C LEU A 51 -17.30 10.91 5.32
N ILE A 52 -17.04 10.43 4.10
CA ILE A 52 -17.93 10.60 2.94
C ILE A 52 -18.78 9.36 2.64
N ASN A 53 -18.84 8.38 3.56
CA ASN A 53 -19.60 7.13 3.44
C ASN A 53 -19.25 6.28 2.20
N ILE A 54 -17.97 6.23 1.84
CA ILE A 54 -17.45 5.28 0.85
C ILE A 54 -16.95 4.03 1.58
N ASP A 55 -17.20 2.86 0.99
CA ASP A 55 -16.63 1.60 1.46
C ASP A 55 -15.10 1.64 1.38
N THR A 56 -14.45 1.58 2.55
CA THR A 56 -13.00 1.62 2.70
C THR A 56 -12.29 0.43 2.06
N THR A 57 -13.03 -0.65 1.77
CA THR A 57 -12.55 -1.82 1.02
C THR A 57 -12.16 -1.44 -0.41
N ILE A 58 -12.82 -0.45 -1.02
CA ILE A 58 -12.49 0.02 -2.38
C ILE A 58 -11.07 0.57 -2.41
N ILE A 59 -10.69 1.37 -1.40
CA ILE A 59 -9.33 1.91 -1.29
C ILE A 59 -8.34 0.77 -1.12
N THR A 60 -8.60 -0.13 -0.18
CA THR A 60 -7.71 -1.26 0.09
C THR A 60 -7.48 -2.12 -1.17
N ASN A 61 -8.56 -2.45 -1.88
CA ASN A 61 -8.48 -3.22 -3.12
C ASN A 61 -7.67 -2.48 -4.20
N ALA A 62 -7.85 -1.17 -4.37
CA ALA A 62 -7.07 -0.40 -5.33
C ALA A 62 -5.56 -0.46 -5.04
N PHE A 63 -5.15 -0.33 -3.77
CA PHE A 63 -3.75 -0.44 -3.37
C PHE A 63 -3.19 -1.86 -3.58
N VAL A 64 -3.95 -2.90 -3.20
CA VAL A 64 -3.57 -4.31 -3.43
C VAL A 64 -3.43 -4.60 -4.91
N THR A 65 -4.42 -4.23 -5.73
CA THR A 65 -4.39 -4.43 -7.18
C THR A 65 -3.17 -3.75 -7.80
N LYS A 66 -2.88 -2.50 -7.43
CA LYS A 66 -1.70 -1.80 -7.93
C LYS A 66 -0.40 -2.49 -7.50
N ALA A 67 -0.33 -2.99 -6.27
CA ALA A 67 0.83 -3.77 -5.80
C ALA A 67 1.02 -5.04 -6.65
N VAL A 68 -0.05 -5.82 -6.87
CA VAL A 68 -0.01 -7.05 -7.68
C VAL A 68 0.41 -6.76 -9.12
N PHE A 69 -0.09 -5.71 -9.76
CA PHE A 69 0.35 -5.35 -11.11
C PHE A 69 1.82 -4.91 -11.13
N THR A 70 2.24 -4.12 -10.14
CA THR A 70 3.66 -3.73 -10.00
C THR A 70 4.56 -4.97 -9.85
N LEU A 71 4.12 -6.01 -9.13
CA LEU A 71 4.82 -7.31 -9.05
C LEU A 71 5.01 -7.98 -10.39
N VAL A 72 3.91 -8.08 -11.13
CA VAL A 72 3.90 -8.76 -12.42
C VAL A 72 4.82 -8.02 -13.37
N ASP A 73 4.71 -6.69 -13.43
CA ASP A 73 5.54 -5.84 -14.29
C ASP A 73 7.02 -5.95 -13.93
N GLU A 74 7.37 -5.86 -12.64
CA GLU A 74 8.76 -5.96 -12.18
C GLU A 74 9.35 -7.35 -12.47
N ARG A 75 8.56 -8.40 -12.32
CA ARG A 75 8.97 -9.78 -12.62
C ARG A 75 9.17 -10.00 -14.12
N ILE A 76 8.34 -9.38 -14.97
CA ILE A 76 8.51 -9.40 -16.43
C ILE A 76 9.80 -8.65 -16.79
N ARG A 77 10.00 -7.45 -16.26
CA ARG A 77 11.21 -6.63 -16.49
C ARG A 77 12.50 -7.39 -16.16
N LYS A 78 12.59 -7.98 -14.96
CA LYS A 78 13.76 -8.77 -14.54
C LYS A 78 14.05 -9.98 -15.44
N LYS A 79 13.02 -10.57 -16.07
CA LYS A 79 13.20 -11.67 -17.03
C LYS A 79 13.76 -11.19 -18.37
N ASP A 80 13.44 -9.97 -18.80
CA ASP A 80 13.95 -9.39 -20.04
C ASP A 80 15.39 -8.88 -19.86
N ASP A 81 15.73 -8.32 -18.69
CA ASP A 81 17.09 -7.87 -18.38
C ASP A 81 18.08 -9.04 -18.22
N GLY A 82 17.61 -10.20 -17.74
CA GLY A 82 18.41 -11.44 -17.65
C GLY A 82 18.62 -12.18 -18.97
N LYS A 83 18.07 -11.68 -20.09
CA LYS A 83 18.24 -12.23 -21.45
C LYS A 83 19.19 -11.41 -22.33
N LYS A 84 19.89 -10.41 -21.79
CA LYS A 84 20.94 -9.66 -22.47
C LYS A 84 22.33 -10.13 -22.07
#